data_AF-A0A2G9UZA2-F1
#
_entry.id   AF-A0A2G9UZA2-F1
#
_cell.length_a   1.000
_cell.length_b   1.000
_cell.length_c   1.000
_cell.angle_alpha   90.00
_cell.angle_beta   90.00
_cell.angle_gamma   90.00
#
_symmetry.space_group_name_H-M   'P 1'
#
loop_
_entity.id
_entity.type
_entity.pdbx_description
1 polymer ?
#
loop_
_entity_poly.entity_id
_entity_poly.type
_entity_poly.pdbx_seq_one_letter_code
_entity_poly.pdbx_strand_id
1 'polypeptide(L)'
;LVIPSEIALELPDIIAIAGDLADGYVRDFATAAAPLCSLKAKYGVYFATGNHEYMHGNVEEWFSYLDSCNITVLHNSYKRFVTNNADQICMAGADDLYAAKAQ
;
A
#
# COMPACT_ATOMS: atom_id res chain seq x y z
N LEU A 1 10.05 -8.55 -2.78
CA LEU A 1 10.14 -7.20 -2.17
C LEU A 1 11.15 -7.22 -1.02
N VAL A 2 12.23 -6.43 -1.09
CA VAL A 2 13.05 -6.13 0.10
C VAL A 2 12.70 -4.70 0.46
N ILE A 3 12.00 -4.49 1.57
CA ILE A 3 11.83 -3.15 2.14
C ILE A 3 13.07 -2.91 2.99
N PRO A 4 13.93 -1.95 2.64
CA PRO A 4 15.11 -1.66 3.45
C PRO A 4 14.64 -1.22 4.83
N SER A 5 15.20 -1.84 5.88
CA SER A 5 14.95 -1.41 7.26
C SER A 5 15.35 0.04 7.52
N GLU A 6 16.18 0.61 6.63
CA GLU A 6 16.62 2.01 6.62
C GLU A 6 15.45 2.99 6.48
N ILE A 7 14.36 2.64 5.77
CA ILE A 7 13.18 3.52 5.64
C ILE A 7 12.56 3.81 7.01
N ALA A 8 12.63 2.87 7.95
CA ALA A 8 12.13 3.07 9.31
C ALA A 8 12.98 4.06 10.14
N LEU A 9 14.24 4.29 9.75
CA LEU A 9 15.14 5.23 10.43
C LEU A 9 14.90 6.69 10.02
N GLU A 10 14.33 6.91 8.83
CA GLU A 10 14.12 8.25 8.26
C GLU A 10 12.88 8.98 8.79
N LEU A 11 12.07 8.33 9.64
CA LEU A 11 10.84 8.89 10.24
C LEU A 11 9.97 9.68 9.25
N PRO A 12 9.53 9.06 8.14
CA PRO A 12 8.84 9.77 7.08
C PRO A 12 7.49 10.33 7.53
N ASP A 13 7.11 11.47 6.96
CA ASP A 13 5.79 12.03 7.14
C ASP A 13 4.71 11.18 6.46
N ILE A 14 4.98 10.65 5.26
CA ILE A 14 4.09 9.81 4.46
C ILE A 14 4.91 8.72 3.78
N ILE A 15 4.37 7.51 3.68
CA ILE A 15 4.89 6.46 2.79
C ILE A 15 3.81 6.13 1.75
N ALA A 16 4.18 6.08 0.48
CA ALA A 16 3.31 5.67 -0.60
C ALA A 16 3.93 4.48 -1.35
N ILE A 17 3.16 3.40 -1.49
CA ILE A 17 3.51 2.20 -2.23
C ILE A 17 2.66 2.19 -3.51
N ALA A 18 3.31 2.31 -4.66
CA ALA A 18 2.67 2.56 -5.95
C ALA A 18 2.48 1.29 -6.79
N GLY A 19 1.95 0.23 -6.18
CA GLY A 19 1.61 -1.01 -6.88
C GLY A 19 2.76 -2.02 -6.99
N ASP A 20 2.46 -3.12 -7.67
CA ASP A 20 3.37 -4.23 -8.01
C ASP A 20 4.17 -4.72 -6.79
N LEU A 21 3.43 -4.89 -5.69
CA LEU A 21 3.91 -5.41 -4.42
C LEU A 21 4.20 -6.91 -4.50
N ALA A 22 3.35 -7.67 -5.21
CA ALA A 22 3.44 -9.12 -5.24
C ALA A 22 2.84 -9.79 -6.50
N ASP A 23 3.42 -10.95 -6.83
CA ASP A 23 3.01 -11.84 -7.92
C ASP A 23 2.48 -13.18 -7.38
N GLY A 24 1.40 -13.14 -6.60
CA GLY A 24 0.79 -14.36 -6.04
C GLY A 24 -0.13 -14.12 -4.85
N TYR A 25 -0.48 -15.18 -4.13
CA TYR A 25 -1.34 -15.11 -2.95
C TYR A 25 -0.57 -14.67 -1.71
N VAL A 26 -1.26 -14.04 -0.75
CA VAL A 26 -0.61 -13.58 0.50
C VAL A 26 0.03 -14.75 1.23
N ARG A 27 -0.62 -15.92 1.29
CA ARG A 27 -0.09 -17.12 1.94
C ARG A 27 1.29 -17.56 1.41
N ASP A 28 1.59 -17.30 0.14
CA ASP A 28 2.84 -17.72 -0.50
C ASP A 28 3.98 -16.72 -0.19
N PHE A 29 3.62 -15.49 0.21
CA PHE A 29 4.56 -14.39 0.48
C PHE A 29 4.52 -13.84 1.90
N ALA A 30 3.73 -14.41 2.81
CA ALA A 30 3.49 -13.86 4.15
C ALA A 30 4.78 -13.51 4.92
N THR A 31 5.79 -14.38 4.86
CA THR A 31 7.10 -14.14 5.50
C THR A 31 7.84 -12.96 4.86
N ALA A 32 7.80 -12.85 3.54
CA ALA A 32 8.45 -11.76 2.79
C ALA A 32 7.69 -10.44 2.92
N ALA A 33 6.38 -10.50 3.10
CA ALA A 33 5.48 -9.36 3.27
C ALA A 33 5.45 -8.83 4.71
N ALA A 34 5.80 -9.65 5.71
CA ALA A 34 5.80 -9.30 7.13
C ALA A 34 6.46 -7.93 7.47
N PRO A 35 7.56 -7.51 6.83
CA PRO A 35 8.14 -6.19 7.07
C PRO A 35 7.20 -5.00 6.75
N LEU A 36 6.19 -5.17 5.89
CA LEU A 36 5.19 -4.13 5.59
C LEU A 36 4.45 -3.65 6.84
N CYS A 37 4.13 -4.58 7.74
CA CYS A 37 3.47 -4.28 9.02
C CYS A 37 4.35 -3.46 9.98
N SER A 38 5.64 -3.30 9.69
CA SER A 38 6.55 -2.45 10.48
C SER A 38 6.62 -1.01 9.99
N LEU A 39 6.07 -0.72 8.79
CA LEU A 39 6.09 0.63 8.22
C LEU A 39 5.26 1.58 9.08
N LYS A 40 5.85 2.73 9.39
CA LYS A 40 5.19 3.80 10.14
C LYS A 40 5.54 5.13 9.50
N ALA A 41 4.52 5.97 9.36
CA ALA A 41 4.65 7.33 8.88
C ALA A 41 3.65 8.21 9.62
N LYS A 42 4.02 9.47 9.84
CA LYS A 42 3.26 10.40 10.68
C LYS A 42 1.81 10.58 10.22
N TYR A 43 1.60 10.70 8.92
CA TYR A 43 0.29 10.91 8.30
C TYR A 43 -0.23 9.65 7.58
N GLY A 44 0.49 8.53 7.67
CA GLY A 44 0.03 7.23 7.22
C GLY A 44 0.86 6.61 6.10
N VAL A 45 0.62 5.31 5.92
CA VAL A 45 1.18 4.49 4.84
C VAL A 45 0.04 4.16 3.88
N TYR A 46 0.28 4.39 2.59
CA TYR A 46 -0.74 4.29 1.56
C TYR A 46 -0.31 3.32 0.47
N PHE A 47 -1.27 2.60 -0.10
CA PHE A 47 -1.06 1.70 -1.23
C PHE A 47 -2.07 1.97 -2.34
N ALA A 48 -1.60 2.02 -3.57
CA ALA A 48 -2.44 1.90 -4.77
C ALA A 48 -2.00 0.66 -5.54
N THR A 49 -2.91 -0.05 -6.19
CA THR A 49 -2.59 -1.30 -6.88
C THR A 49 -1.89 -1.08 -8.22
N GLY A 50 -0.96 -1.96 -8.55
CA GLY A 50 -0.44 -2.13 -9.91
C GLY A 50 -1.21 -3.21 -10.68
N ASN A 51 -0.71 -3.63 -11.84
CA ASN A 51 -1.34 -4.68 -12.64
C ASN A 51 -1.04 -6.08 -12.10
N HIS A 52 0.10 -6.28 -11.45
CA HIS A 52 0.54 -7.61 -11.00
C HIS A 52 -0.37 -8.21 -9.92
N GLU A 53 -0.91 -7.37 -9.03
CA GLU A 53 -1.84 -7.80 -7.98
C GLU A 53 -3.12 -8.46 -8.53
N TYR A 54 -3.55 -8.09 -9.74
CA TYR A 54 -4.76 -8.64 -10.37
C TYR A 54 -4.46 -9.83 -11.27
N MET A 55 -3.26 -9.89 -11.86
CA MET A 55 -2.93 -10.93 -12.85
C MET A 55 -2.46 -12.24 -12.20
N HIS A 56 -1.86 -12.18 -11.01
CA HIS A 56 -1.16 -13.33 -10.44
C HIS A 56 -1.68 -13.80 -9.07
N GLY A 57 -2.69 -13.14 -8.48
CA GLY A 57 -3.20 -13.48 -7.14
C GLY A 57 -4.68 -13.12 -6.92
N ASN A 58 -5.06 -12.99 -5.65
CA ASN A 58 -6.35 -12.44 -5.23
C ASN A 58 -6.11 -11.05 -4.61
N VAL A 59 -6.45 -10.00 -5.36
CA VAL A 59 -6.26 -8.61 -4.95
C VAL A 59 -6.92 -8.29 -3.60
N GLU A 60 -8.09 -8.87 -3.31
CA GLU A 60 -8.84 -8.64 -2.06
C GLU A 60 -8.13 -9.25 -0.84
N GLU A 61 -7.40 -10.35 -1.03
CA GLU A 61 -6.58 -10.94 0.03
C GLU A 61 -5.43 -9.99 0.39
N TRP A 62 -4.79 -9.39 -0.61
CA TRP A 62 -3.77 -8.36 -0.40
C TRP A 62 -4.33 -7.12 0.26
N PHE A 63 -5.53 -6.66 -0.13
CA PHE A 63 -6.19 -5.53 0.53
C PHE A 63 -6.41 -5.80 2.02
N SER A 64 -6.95 -6.97 2.34
CA SER A 64 -7.20 -7.39 3.72
C SER A 64 -5.90 -7.50 4.53
N TYR A 65 -4.84 -8.04 3.93
CA TYR A 65 -3.53 -8.15 4.57
C TYR A 65 -2.91 -6.78 4.83
N LEU A 66 -2.90 -5.89 3.83
CA LEU A 66 -2.35 -4.54 3.94
C LEU A 66 -3.11 -3.70 4.97
N ASP A 67 -4.44 -3.80 5.00
CA ASP A 67 -5.26 -3.14 6.02
C ASP A 67 -4.91 -3.64 7.44
N SER A 68 -4.68 -4.95 7.61
CA SER A 68 -4.21 -5.52 8.88
C SER A 68 -2.83 -5.02 9.30
N CYS A 69 -2.01 -4.57 8.35
CA CYS A 69 -0.72 -3.90 8.58
C CYS A 69 -0.85 -2.37 8.82
N ASN A 70 -2.06 -1.81 8.93
CA ASN A 70 -2.34 -0.37 8.98
C ASN A 70 -1.90 0.40 7.71
N ILE A 71 -1.86 -0.28 6.57
CA ILE A 71 -1.61 0.35 5.27
C ILE A 71 -2.96 0.68 4.64
N THR A 72 -3.22 1.96 4.40
CA THR A 72 -4.48 2.39 3.77
C THR A 72 -4.43 2.08 2.28
N VAL A 73 -5.25 1.14 1.82
CA VAL A 73 -5.46 0.86 0.40
C VAL A 73 -6.36 1.94 -0.21
N LEU A 74 -5.88 2.55 -1.29
CA LEU A 74 -6.58 3.59 -2.07
C LEU A 74 -7.03 3.02 -3.42
N HIS A 75 -7.90 2.01 -3.40
CA HIS A 75 -8.51 1.41 -4.60
C HIS A 75 -9.47 2.41 -5.25
N ASN A 76 -9.05 3.06 -6.34
CA ASN A 76 -9.74 4.19 -7.00
C ASN A 76 -10.43 5.16 -6.01
N SER A 77 -9.73 5.51 -4.94
CA SER A 77 -10.28 6.25 -3.80
C SER A 77 -9.26 7.22 -3.23
N TYR A 78 -9.70 8.01 -2.27
CA TYR A 78 -8.85 9.02 -1.64
C TYR A 78 -9.07 9.09 -0.13
N LYS A 79 -8.07 9.59 0.59
CA LYS A 79 -8.12 9.90 2.02
C LYS A 79 -7.59 11.29 2.26
N ARG A 80 -8.32 12.07 3.06
CA ARG A 80 -7.91 13.40 3.49
C ARG A 80 -7.37 13.36 4.92
N PHE A 81 -6.39 14.20 5.20
CA PHE A 81 -5.91 14.45 6.55
C PHE A 81 -5.46 15.92 6.67
N VAL A 82 -5.29 16.34 7.92
CA VAL A 82 -4.84 17.69 8.26
C VAL A 82 -3.45 17.62 8.87
N THR A 83 -2.53 18.45 8.41
CA THR A 83 -1.16 18.53 8.98
C THR A 83 -1.17 19.29 10.30
N ASN A 84 -0.06 19.24 11.05
CA ASN A 84 0.09 20.04 12.26
C ASN A 84 -0.03 21.56 12.02
N ASN A 85 0.17 22.01 10.78
CA ASN A 85 0.07 23.41 10.37
C ASN A 85 -1.34 23.79 9.85
N ALA A 86 -2.33 22.91 10.04
CA ALA A 86 -3.70 23.04 9.54
C ALA A 86 -3.87 22.98 8.01
N ASP A 87 -2.85 22.52 7.27
CA ASP A 87 -2.99 22.26 5.84
C ASP A 87 -3.83 21.01 5.60
N GLN A 88 -4.73 21.06 4.62
CA GLN A 88 -5.52 19.91 4.20
C GLN A 88 -4.83 19.22 3.03
N ILE A 89 -4.45 17.95 3.21
CA ILE A 89 -3.85 17.12 2.16
C ILE A 89 -4.83 16.03 1.77
N CYS A 90 -4.90 15.74 0.46
CA CYS A 90 -5.69 14.66 -0.11
C CYS A 90 -4.75 13.68 -0.82
N MET A 91 -4.69 12.44 -0.31
CA MET A 91 -3.98 11.34 -0.97
C MET A 91 -4.99 10.56 -1.79
N ALA A 92 -4.75 10.44 -3.10
CA ALA A 92 -5.60 9.68 -4.01
C ALA A 92 -4.79 8.56 -4.65
N GLY A 93 -5.38 7.37 -4.72
CA GLY A 93 -4.87 6.23 -5.45
C GLY A 93 -5.74 5.97 -6.67
N ALA A 94 -5.10 5.67 -7.79
CA ALA A 94 -5.75 5.17 -8.99
C ALA A 94 -5.17 3.79 -9.27
N ASP A 95 -6.03 2.84 -9.61
CA ASP A 95 -5.56 1.51 -9.98
C ASP A 95 -4.96 1.54 -11.38
N ASP A 96 -4.09 0.57 -11.65
CA ASP A 96 -3.58 0.36 -12.99
C ASP A 96 -4.73 0.06 -13.99
N LEU A 97 -4.66 0.65 -15.19
CA LEU A 97 -5.70 0.48 -16.21
C LEU A 97 -5.82 -0.96 -16.74
N TYR A 98 -4.75 -1.76 -16.66
CA TYR A 98 -4.77 -3.17 -17.00
C TYR A 98 -5.41 -4.04 -15.91
N ALA A 99 -5.40 -3.58 -14.64
CA ALA A 99 -6.15 -4.24 -13.58
C ALA A 99 -7.66 -4.29 -13.89
N ALA A 100 -8.22 -3.17 -14.37
CA ALA A 100 -9.62 -3.08 -14.75
C ALA A 100 -10.03 -4.00 -15.91
N LYS A 101 -9.07 -4.56 -16.65
CA LYS A 101 -9.32 -5.52 -17.75
C LYS A 101 -9.24 -6.99 -17.31
N ALA A 102 -8.71 -7.25 -16.11
CA ALA A 102 -8.55 -8.59 -15.56
C ALA A 102 -9.75 -9.06 -14.71
N GLN A 103 -10.69 -8.16 -14.41
CA GLN A 103 -12.01 -8.45 -13.81
C GLN A 103 -13.05 -8.81 -14.88
#